data_AF-A0A7W6ZZ22-F1
#
_entry.id   AF-A0A7W6ZZ22-F1
#
_cell.length_a   1.000
_cell.length_b   1.000
_cell.length_c   1.000
_cell.angle_alpha   90.00
_cell.angle_beta   90.00
_cell.angle_gamma   90.00
#
_symmetry.space_group_name_H-M   'P 1'
#
loop_
_entity.id
_entity.type
_entity.pdbx_description
1 polymer ?
#
loop_
_entity_poly.entity_id
_entity_poly.type
_entity_poly.pdbx_seq_one_letter_code
_entity_poly.pdbx_strand_id
1 'polypeptide(L)'
;MTDLEQMKIERDAYEFWLDRVLMHAGTGFMLTPVGLDGHLQEIKNGEPLNFLPPGEEMDAAWIDEKHLQRFPVFEAVALRIRARLVAYGETGSLEALQLIQPTD
;
A
#
# COMPACT_ATOMS: atom_id res chain seq x y z
N MET A 1 10.09 -0.12 18.41
CA MET A 1 9.00 0.65 17.79
C MET A 1 7.88 0.74 18.80
N THR A 2 7.43 1.95 19.10
CA THR A 2 6.30 2.19 19.99
C THR A 2 4.97 1.93 19.26
N ASP A 3 3.89 1.71 20.00
CA ASP A 3 2.56 1.52 19.41
C ASP A 3 2.14 2.71 18.53
N LEU A 4 2.49 3.93 18.94
CA LEU A 4 2.22 5.15 18.17
C LEU A 4 2.99 5.19 16.84
N GLU A 5 4.23 4.73 16.83
CA GLU A 5 5.03 4.65 15.60
C GLU A 5 4.46 3.58 14.65
N GLN A 6 4.06 2.43 15.18
CA GLN A 6 3.41 1.37 14.40
C GLN A 6 2.10 1.86 13.77
N MET A 7 1.24 2.54 14.54
CA MET A 7 -0.01 3.13 14.03
C MET A 7 0.23 4.15 12.92
N LYS A 8 1.28 4.98 13.05
CA LYS A 8 1.66 5.94 11.99
C LYS A 8 2.09 5.22 10.72
N ILE A 9 2.92 4.18 10.83
CA ILE A 9 3.38 3.41 9.68
C ILE A 9 2.20 2.71 8.99
N GLU A 10 1.25 2.16 9.74
CA GLU A 10 0.04 1.55 9.18
C GLU A 10 -0.82 2.57 8.45
N ARG A 11 -1.06 3.74 9.04
CA ARG A 11 -1.77 4.84 8.37
C ARG A 11 -1.07 5.24 7.07
N ASP A 12 0.23 5.47 7.11
CA ASP A 12 1.01 5.86 5.93
C ASP A 12 0.94 4.79 4.83
N ALA A 13 0.94 3.50 5.21
CA ALA A 13 0.77 2.40 4.26
C ALA A 13 -0.61 2.41 3.60
N TYR A 14 -1.67 2.70 4.36
CA TYR A 14 -3.02 2.85 3.80
C TYR A 14 -3.13 4.05 2.86
N GLU A 15 -2.55 5.19 3.22
CA GLU A 15 -2.52 6.40 2.39
C GLU A 15 -1.77 6.15 1.08
N PHE A 16 -0.58 5.53 1.15
CA PHE A 16 0.20 5.16 -0.03
C PHE A 16 -0.59 4.29 -1.01
N TRP A 17 -1.25 3.24 -0.51
CA TRP A 17 -2.01 2.34 -1.38
C TRP A 17 -3.30 2.98 -1.90
N LEU A 18 -3.92 3.88 -1.13
CA LEU A 18 -5.05 4.68 -1.59
C LEU A 18 -4.64 5.55 -2.79
N ASP A 19 -3.50 6.21 -2.74
CA ASP A 19 -3.00 7.02 -3.86
C ASP A 19 -2.86 6.19 -5.13
N ARG A 20 -2.29 4.97 -5.04
CA ARG A 20 -2.18 4.07 -6.19
C ARG A 20 -3.56 3.68 -6.72
N VAL A 21 -4.51 3.33 -5.86
CA VAL A 21 -5.89 3.03 -6.26
C VAL A 21 -6.53 4.22 -7.00
N LEU A 22 -6.35 5.44 -6.48
CA LEU A 22 -6.88 6.66 -7.09
C LEU A 22 -6.22 7.00 -8.42
N MET A 23 -4.91 6.77 -8.58
CA MET A 23 -4.21 6.92 -9.86
C MET A 23 -4.81 5.99 -10.93
N HIS A 24 -5.02 4.71 -10.60
CA HIS A 24 -5.67 3.74 -11.48
C HIS A 24 -7.07 4.21 -11.86
N ALA A 25 -7.90 4.57 -10.87
CA ALA A 25 -9.24 5.10 -11.12
C ALA A 25 -9.24 6.35 -12.04
N GLY A 26 -8.33 7.29 -11.83
CA GLY A 26 -8.19 8.51 -12.64
C GLY A 26 -7.76 8.27 -14.09
N THR A 27 -7.05 7.16 -14.36
CA THR A 27 -6.67 6.75 -15.72
C THR A 27 -7.74 5.92 -16.44
N GLY A 28 -8.85 5.60 -15.76
CA GLY A 28 -9.91 4.75 -16.30
C GLY A 28 -9.61 3.25 -16.27
N PHE A 29 -8.46 2.84 -15.70
CA PHE A 29 -8.07 1.45 -15.55
C PHE A 29 -8.22 1.04 -14.09
N MET A 30 -9.08 0.07 -13.79
CA MET A 30 -9.20 -0.41 -12.41
C MET A 30 -7.93 -1.13 -11.97
N LEU A 31 -7.51 -0.89 -10.73
CA LEU A 31 -6.44 -1.65 -10.10
C LEU A 31 -6.86 -3.12 -9.99
N THR A 32 -6.09 -4.02 -10.59
CA THR A 32 -6.31 -5.47 -10.52
C THR A 32 -5.34 -6.12 -9.52
N PRO A 33 -5.58 -7.37 -9.06
CA PRO A 33 -4.62 -8.10 -8.24
C PRO A 33 -3.23 -8.18 -8.90
N VAL A 34 -3.17 -8.42 -10.21
CA VAL A 34 -1.91 -8.47 -10.97
C VAL A 34 -1.23 -7.10 -11.01
N GLY A 35 -2.00 -6.02 -11.22
CA GLY A 35 -1.47 -4.67 -11.17
C GLY A 35 -0.88 -4.34 -9.80
N LEU A 36 -1.60 -4.69 -8.73
CA LEU A 36 -1.14 -4.51 -7.35
C LEU A 36 0.13 -5.32 -7.04
N ASP A 37 0.20 -6.57 -7.51
CA ASP A 37 1.40 -7.41 -7.38
C ASP A 37 2.60 -6.76 -8.11
N GLY A 38 2.36 -6.08 -9.24
CA GLY A 38 3.36 -5.27 -9.95
C GLY A 38 3.90 -4.11 -9.10
N HIS A 39 3.00 -3.28 -8.55
CA HIS A 39 3.38 -2.17 -7.65
C HIS A 39 4.15 -2.68 -6.43
N LEU A 40 3.74 -3.80 -5.84
CA LEU A 40 4.45 -4.40 -4.71
C LEU A 40 5.86 -4.87 -5.09
N GLN A 41 6.03 -5.41 -6.31
CA GLN A 41 7.34 -5.82 -6.79
C GLN A 41 8.26 -4.64 -7.06
N GLU A 42 7.74 -3.52 -7.56
CA GLU A 42 8.51 -2.28 -7.74
C GLU A 42 9.07 -1.76 -6.42
N ILE A 43 8.22 -1.75 -5.38
CA ILE A 43 8.64 -1.39 -4.02
C ILE A 43 9.72 -2.35 -3.50
N LYS A 44 9.54 -3.67 -3.66
CA LYS A 44 10.56 -4.67 -3.28
C LYS A 44 11.90 -4.46 -3.97
N ASN A 45 11.87 -3.90 -5.17
CA ASN A 45 13.06 -3.60 -5.97
C ASN A 45 13.68 -2.23 -5.62
N GLY A 46 13.18 -1.54 -4.59
CA GLY A 46 13.73 -0.28 -4.10
C GLY A 46 12.97 0.96 -4.55
N GLU A 47 11.80 0.85 -5.17
CA GLU A 47 10.95 2.03 -5.37
C GLU A 47 10.57 2.62 -4.00
N PRO A 48 10.76 3.94 -3.78
CA PRO A 48 10.53 4.54 -2.48
C PRO A 48 9.05 4.47 -2.07
N LEU A 49 8.82 4.15 -0.78
CA LEU A 49 7.49 4.07 -0.16
C LEU A 49 6.79 5.43 -0.03
N ASN A 50 7.52 6.53 -0.22
CA ASN A 50 7.00 7.89 -0.22
C ASN A 50 7.54 8.61 -1.45
N PHE A 51 6.68 9.29 -2.20
CA PHE A 51 7.13 10.48 -2.93
C PHE A 51 7.34 11.57 -1.87
N LEU A 52 8.56 12.07 -1.72
CA LEU A 52 8.81 13.18 -0.83
C LEU A 52 7.94 14.39 -1.24
N PRO A 53 7.49 15.20 -0.27
CA PRO A 53 7.02 16.53 -0.58
C PRO A 53 8.09 17.24 -1.43
N PRO A 54 7.70 18.08 -2.41
CA PRO A 54 8.66 18.82 -3.21
C PRO A 54 9.64 19.60 -2.31
N GLY A 55 10.95 19.35 -2.45
CA GLY A 55 12.01 20.09 -1.73
C GLY A 55 12.69 19.35 -0.57
N GLU A 56 12.31 18.11 -0.28
CA GLU A 56 13.09 17.23 0.61
C GLU A 56 13.98 16.29 -0.23
N GLU A 57 15.23 16.09 0.20
CA GLU A 57 16.14 15.09 -0.36
C GLU A 57 16.30 13.95 0.66
N MET A 58 16.02 12.71 0.24
CA MET A 58 16.34 11.53 1.04
C MET A 58 17.78 11.10 0.73
N ASP A 59 18.64 11.02 1.75
CA ASP A 59 19.92 10.33 1.60
C ASP A 59 19.68 8.82 1.43
N ALA A 60 20.45 8.17 0.57
CA ALA A 60 20.24 6.76 0.19
C ALA A 60 20.29 5.79 1.39
N ALA A 61 21.04 6.12 2.44
CA ALA A 61 21.15 5.28 3.63
C ALA A 61 19.89 5.36 4.52
N TRP A 62 19.27 6.53 4.59
CA TRP A 62 17.99 6.76 5.25
C TRP A 62 16.85 6.06 4.51
N ILE A 63 16.88 6.07 3.16
CA ILE A 63 15.95 5.30 2.33
C ILE A 63 16.04 3.82 2.68
N ASP A 64 17.24 3.23 2.63
CA ASP A 64 17.41 1.79 2.86
C ASP A 64 16.97 1.37 4.27
N GLU A 65 17.39 2.10 5.31
CA GLU A 65 17.05 1.73 6.69
C GLU A 65 15.54 1.87 6.96
N LYS A 66 14.94 2.99 6.55
CA LYS A 66 13.50 3.24 6.80
C LYS A 66 12.61 2.42 5.89
N HIS A 67 13.03 2.15 4.66
CA HIS A 67 12.33 1.26 3.75
C HIS A 67 12.27 -0.15 4.33
N LEU A 68 13.41 -0.71 4.76
CA LEU A 68 13.45 -2.05 5.36
C LEU A 68 12.56 -2.16 6.61
N GLN A 69 12.52 -1.12 7.45
CA GLN A 69 11.69 -1.11 8.66
C GLN A 69 10.18 -1.02 8.35
N ARG A 70 9.78 -0.28 7.31
CA ARG A 70 8.37 0.00 6.99
C ARG A 70 7.77 -1.01 6.02
N PHE A 71 8.59 -1.57 5.13
CA PHE A 71 8.17 -2.47 4.06
C PHE A 71 7.24 -3.60 4.51
N PRO A 72 7.49 -4.32 5.64
CA PRO A 72 6.59 -5.39 6.08
C PRO A 72 5.15 -4.93 6.33
N VAL A 73 4.96 -3.70 6.81
CA VAL A 73 3.63 -3.13 7.05
C VAL A 73 2.95 -2.77 5.73
N PHE A 74 3.70 -2.18 4.79
CA PHE A 74 3.21 -1.85 3.46
C PHE A 74 2.81 -3.11 2.67
N GLU A 75 3.61 -4.17 2.76
CA GLU A 75 3.29 -5.48 2.18
C GLU A 75 2.02 -6.07 2.83
N ALA A 76 1.90 -6.02 4.16
CA ALA A 76 0.71 -6.52 4.84
C ALA A 76 -0.57 -5.78 4.39
N VAL A 77 -0.52 -4.46 4.23
CA VAL A 77 -1.65 -3.68 3.71
C VAL A 77 -1.95 -4.02 2.26
N ALA A 78 -0.91 -4.18 1.41
CA ALA A 78 -1.07 -4.59 0.02
C ALA A 78 -1.81 -5.94 -0.07
N LEU A 79 -1.42 -6.92 0.73
CA LEU A 79 -2.05 -8.24 0.75
C LEU A 79 -3.52 -8.19 1.19
N ARG A 80 -3.87 -7.30 2.13
CA ARG A 80 -5.28 -7.07 2.52
C ARG A 80 -6.09 -6.48 1.38
N ILE A 81 -5.53 -5.51 0.64
CA ILE A 81 -6.20 -4.92 -0.53
C ILE A 81 -6.34 -5.98 -1.64
N ARG A 82 -5.28 -6.77 -1.89
CA ARG A 82 -5.27 -7.86 -2.86
C ARG A 82 -6.40 -8.85 -2.62
N ALA A 83 -6.56 -9.31 -1.38
CA ALA A 83 -7.62 -10.24 -1.00
C ALA A 83 -9.02 -9.70 -1.34
N ARG A 84 -9.24 -8.40 -1.13
CA ARG A 84 -10.51 -7.74 -1.48
C ARG A 84 -10.72 -7.61 -2.97
N LEU A 85 -9.68 -7.27 -3.73
CA LEU A 85 -9.75 -7.23 -5.19
C LEU A 85 -10.07 -8.60 -5.78
N VAL A 86 -9.49 -9.67 -5.23
CA VAL A 86 -9.82 -11.06 -5.62
C VAL A 86 -11.28 -11.37 -5.31
N ALA A 87 -11.72 -11.12 -4.07
CA ALA A 87 -13.10 -11.38 -3.66
C ALA A 87 -14.12 -10.58 -4.50
N TYR A 88 -13.82 -9.32 -4.84
CA TYR A 88 -14.63 -8.52 -5.75
C TYR A 88 -14.66 -9.11 -7.17
N GLY A 89 -13.51 -9.57 -7.69
CA GLY A 89 -13.45 -10.21 -9.00
C GLY A 89 -14.27 -11.50 -9.09
N GLU A 90 -14.37 -12.27 -8.00
CA GLU A 90 -15.16 -13.50 -7.93
C GLU A 90 -16.66 -13.25 -7.77
N THR A 91 -17.04 -12.20 -7.05
CA THR A 91 -18.44 -11.96 -6.65
C THR A 91 -19.14 -10.84 -7.41
N GLY A 92 -18.38 -9.86 -7.93
CA GLY A 92 -18.90 -8.60 -8.48
C GLY A 92 -19.54 -7.67 -7.44
N SER A 93 -19.44 -7.97 -6.14
CA SER A 93 -20.16 -7.28 -5.06
C SER A 93 -19.28 -6.21 -4.40
N LEU A 94 -19.78 -4.97 -4.30
CA LEU A 94 -19.06 -3.86 -3.66
C LEU A 94 -18.78 -4.11 -2.18
N GLU A 95 -19.58 -4.94 -1.51
CA GLU A 95 -19.36 -5.38 -0.14
C GLU A 95 -18.01 -6.11 0.02
N ALA A 96 -17.53 -6.80 -1.02
CA ALA A 96 -16.22 -7.46 -1.01
C ALA A 96 -15.03 -6.49 -0.91
N LEU A 97 -15.24 -5.19 -1.21
CA LEU A 97 -14.22 -4.15 -1.11
C LEU A 97 -14.14 -3.50 0.29
N GLN A 98 -15.10 -3.79 1.17
CA GLN A 98 -15.18 -3.15 2.48
C GLN A 98 -14.05 -3.60 3.40
N LEU A 99 -13.61 -2.70 4.29
CA LEU A 99 -12.75 -3.03 5.42
C LEU A 99 -13.52 -3.96 6.37
N ILE A 100 -13.23 -5.27 6.33
CA ILE A 100 -13.63 -6.16 7.41
C ILE A 100 -12.85 -5.70 8.65
N GLN A 101 -13.54 -5.08 9.59
CA GLN A 101 -12.99 -4.83 10.92
C GLN A 101 -12.65 -6.20 11.52
N PRO A 102 -11.47 -6.37 12.15
CA PRO A 102 -11.25 -7.57 12.95
C PRO A 102 -12.39 -7.65 13.97
N THR A 103 -13.12 -8.76 13.98
CA THR A 103 -14.00 -9.08 15.10
C THR A 103 -13.12 -9.31 16.32
N ASP A 104 -13.39 -8.57 17.40
CA ASP A 104 -12.73 -8.70 18.70
C ASP A 104 -12.62 -10.15 19.20
#